data_AF-A0A497NY09-F1
#
_entry.id   AF-A0A497NY09-F1
#
_cell.length_a   1.000
_cell.length_b   1.000
_cell.length_c   1.000
_cell.angle_alpha   90.00
_cell.angle_beta   90.00
_cell.angle_gamma   90.00
#
_symmetry.space_group_name_H-M   'P 1'
#
loop_
_entity.id
_entity.type
_entity.pdbx_description
1 polymer ?
#
loop_
_entity_poly.entity_id
_entity_poly.type
_entity_poly.pdbx_seq_one_letter_code
_entity_poly.pdbx_strand_id
1 'polypeptide(L)' 'MDVEEFALKLKEFNEPLTLKEIAERLKLPEYEVGGLLFRLVKLGLVKSFIRENEKGELEARYVVL' A
#
# COMPACT_ATOMS: atom_id res chain seq x y z
N MET A 1 -9.76 0.72 10.28
CA MET A 1 -8.98 -0.52 10.56
C MET A 1 -7.75 -0.16 11.38
N ASP A 2 -7.21 -1.06 12.21
CA ASP A 2 -5.93 -0.80 12.88
C ASP A 2 -4.71 -1.17 12.01
N VAL A 3 -3.50 -0.84 12.48
CA VAL A 3 -2.26 -1.00 11.71
C VAL A 3 -1.85 -2.47 11.55
N GLU A 4 -2.09 -3.31 12.56
CA GLU A 4 -1.71 -4.73 12.53
C GLU A 4 -2.63 -5.50 11.58
N GLU A 5 -3.94 -5.32 11.70
CA GLU A 5 -4.92 -5.92 10.80
C GLU A 5 -4.65 -5.50 9.35
N PHE A 6 -4.34 -4.21 9.14
CA PHE A 6 -4.02 -3.69 7.81
C PHE A 6 -2.76 -4.32 7.22
N ALA A 7 -1.70 -4.51 8.01
CA ALA A 7 -0.47 -5.15 7.57
C ALA A 7 -0.68 -6.62 7.16
N LEU A 8 -1.49 -7.37 7.93
CA LEU A 8 -1.84 -8.76 7.61
C LEU A 8 -2.58 -8.84 6.28
N LYS A 9 -3.61 -8.01 6.06
CA LYS A 9 -4.35 -8.00 4.79
C LYS A 9 -3.48 -7.56 3.62
N LEU A 10 -2.59 -6.59 3.82
CA LEU A 10 -1.68 -6.15 2.76
C LEU A 10 -0.71 -7.29 2.36
N LYS A 11 -0.29 -8.12 3.32
CA LYS A 11 0.58 -9.28 3.07
C LYS A 11 -0.13 -10.37 2.25
N GLU A 12 -1.44 -10.54 2.41
CA GLU A 12 -2.24 -11.52 1.66
C GLU A 12 -2.25 -11.27 0.15
N PHE A 13 -2.07 -10.02 -0.30
CA PHE A 13 -2.04 -9.72 -1.73
C PHE A 13 -0.77 -10.24 -2.43
N ASN A 14 0.32 -10.43 -1.69
CA ASN A 14 1.58 -11.01 -2.19
C ASN A 14 2.13 -10.35 -3.49
N GLU A 15 1.85 -9.07 -3.69
CA GLU A 15 2.32 -8.30 -4.85
C GLU A 15 2.45 -6.80 -4.51
N PRO A 16 3.30 -6.04 -5.21
CA PRO A 16 3.39 -4.60 -5.01
C PRO A 16 2.19 -3.85 -5.64
N LEU A 17 1.42 -3.16 -4.79
CA LEU A 17 0.20 -2.46 -5.19
C LEU A 17 0.35 -0.94 -5.04
N THR A 18 -0.38 -0.20 -5.84
CA THR A 18 -0.59 1.24 -5.68
C THR A 18 -1.54 1.52 -4.52
N LEU A 19 -1.52 2.75 -4.01
CA LEU A 19 -2.45 3.19 -2.96
C LEU A 19 -3.91 2.97 -3.38
N LYS A 20 -4.24 3.28 -4.64
CA LYS A 20 -5.59 3.13 -5.19
C LYS A 20 -6.03 1.67 -5.25
N GLU A 21 -5.18 0.76 -5.74
CA GLU A 21 -5.48 -0.68 -5.76
C GLU A 21 -5.72 -1.23 -4.35
N ILE A 22 -4.93 -0.80 -3.36
CA ILE A 22 -5.10 -1.21 -1.97
C ILE A 22 -6.44 -0.70 -1.42
N ALA A 23 -6.76 0.57 -1.67
CA ALA A 23 -8.02 1.20 -1.26
C ALA A 23 -9.24 0.47 -1.85
N GLU A 24 -9.21 0.17 -3.15
CA GLU A 24 -10.28 -0.57 -3.83
C GLU A 24 -10.44 -2.00 -3.30
N ARG A 25 -9.35 -2.74 -3.14
CA ARG A 25 -9.39 -4.14 -2.64
C ARG A 25 -9.85 -4.23 -1.19
N LEU A 26 -9.41 -3.31 -0.34
CA LEU A 26 -9.79 -3.28 1.09
C LEU A 26 -11.11 -2.55 1.34
N LYS A 27 -11.71 -1.93 0.30
CA LYS A 27 -12.91 -1.09 0.41
C LYS A 27 -12.75 0.02 1.45
N LEU A 28 -11.56 0.63 1.46
CA LEU A 28 -11.21 1.72 2.36
C LEU A 28 -11.00 3.02 1.57
N PRO A 29 -11.24 4.19 2.18
CA PRO A 29 -10.87 5.45 1.55
C PRO A 29 -9.35 5.59 1.38
N GLU A 30 -8.93 6.20 0.27
CA GLU A 30 -7.50 6.43 -0.05
C GLU A 30 -6.74 7.16 1.07
N TYR A 31 -7.38 8.13 1.73
CA TYR A 31 -6.75 8.87 2.83
C TYR A 31 -6.48 7.99 4.07
N GLU A 32 -7.35 7.02 4.37
CA GLU A 32 -7.16 6.08 5.48
C GLU A 32 -6.02 5.13 5.15
N VAL A 33 -6.01 4.57 3.94
CA VAL A 33 -4.94 3.72 3.42
C VAL A 33 -3.60 4.44 3.43
N GLY A 34 -3.54 5.70 2.95
CA GLY A 34 -2.33 6.51 2.97
C GLY A 34 -1.78 6.71 4.39
N GLY A 35 -2.66 6.97 5.36
CA GLY A 35 -2.28 7.10 6.76
C GLY A 35 -1.74 5.79 7.37
N LEU A 36 -2.29 4.63 7.00
CA LEU A 36 -1.83 3.32 7.47
C LEU A 36 -0.50 2.94 6.80
N LEU A 37 -0.36 3.11 5.49
CA LEU A 37 0.87 2.89 4.74
C LEU A 37 2.02 3.75 5.25
N PHE A 38 1.77 5.05 5.50
CA PHE A 38 2.79 5.94 6.05
C PHE A 38 3.35 5.41 7.38
N ARG A 39 2.49 4.93 8.28
CA ARG A 39 2.92 4.33 9.56
C ARG A 39 3.74 3.07 9.34
N LEU A 40 3.28 2.15 8.49
CA LEU A 40 4.00 0.90 8.20
C LEU A 40 5.37 1.13 7.53
N VAL A 41 5.47 2.12 6.65
CA VAL A 41 6.76 2.52 6.04
C VAL A 41 7.70 3.08 7.10
N LYS A 42 7.21 3.93 8.01
CA LYS A 42 8.02 4.47 9.13
C LYS A 42 8.49 3.39 10.09
N LEU A 43 7.70 2.33 10.27
CA LEU A 43 8.05 1.16 11.07
C LEU A 43 8.97 0.17 10.33
N GLY A 44 9.23 0.38 9.04
CA GLY A 44 10.05 -0.54 8.24
C GLY A 44 9.36 -1.88 7.97
N LEU A 45 8.03 -1.94 8.03
CA LEU A 45 7.23 -3.14 7.73
C LEU A 45 6.74 -3.17 6.28
N VAL A 46 6.70 -2.01 5.62
CA VAL A 46 6.33 -1.87 4.21
C VAL A 46 7.41 -1.09 3.50
N LYS A 47 7.78 -1.54 2.31
CA LYS A 47 8.66 -0.83 1.41
C LYS A 47 7.84 -0.14 0.33
N SER A 48 8.16 1.13 0.05
CA SER A 48 7.62 1.89 -1.07
C SER A 48 8.68 2.07 -2.16
N PHE A 49 8.29 2.02 -3.43
CA PHE A 49 9.13 2.37 -4.57
C PHE A 49 8.30 2.96 -5.70
N ILE A 50 8.94 3.68 -6.61
CA ILE A 50 8.28 4.29 -7.77
C ILE A 50 8.50 3.42 -9.00
N ARG A 51 7.45 3.22 -9.79
CA ARG A 51 7.49 2.49 -11.06
C ARG A 51 6.68 3.25 -12.11
N GLU A 52 7.17 3.27 -13.35
CA GLU A 52 6.40 3.77 -14.48
C GLU A 52 5.31 2.77 -14.89
N ASN A 53 4.07 3.24 -15.06
CA ASN A 53 2.93 2.44 -15.51
C ASN A 53 2.89 2.32 -17.04
N GLU A 54 1.91 1.60 -17.58
CA GLU A 54 1.78 1.38 -19.04
C GLU A 54 1.50 2.66 -19.85
N LYS A 55 1.10 3.75 -19.17
CA LYS A 55 0.85 5.06 -19.76
C LYS A 55 2.07 5.98 -19.70
N GLY A 56 3.19 5.51 -19.17
CA GLY A 56 4.39 6.33 -18.97
C GLY A 56 4.32 7.23 -17.72
N GLU A 57 3.38 6.99 -16.80
CA GLU A 57 3.21 7.79 -15.59
C GLU A 57 3.90 7.12 -14.40
N LEU A 58 4.53 7.92 -13.54
CA LEU A 58 5.21 7.41 -12.35
C LEU A 58 4.21 7.16 -11.22
N GLU A 59 4.18 5.93 -10.69
CA GLU A 59 3.30 5.51 -9.60
C GLU A 59 4.08 4.95 -8.42
N ALA A 60 3.68 5.33 -7.20
CA ALA A 60 4.19 4.72 -5.98
C ALA A 60 3.52 3.37 -5.73
N ARG A 61 4.33 2.34 -5.45
CA ARG A 61 3.90 0.98 -5.12
C ARG A 61 4.42 0.56 -3.75
N TYR A 62 3.63 -0.26 -3.07
CA TYR A 62 3.85 -0.68 -1.68
C TYR A 62 3.82 -2.20 -1.58
N VAL A 63 4.76 -2.76 -0.83
CA VAL A 63 4.86 -4.20 -0.56
C VAL A 63 5.30 -4.44 0.88
N VAL A 64 4.74 -5.46 1.53
CA VAL A 64 5.13 -5.87 2.89
C VAL A 64 6.50 -6.56 2.86
N LEU A 65 7.33 -6.31 3.88
CA LEU A 65 8.67 -6.90 4.05
C LEU A 65 8.66 -8.25 4.76
#